data_AF-A0A661M1K8-F1
#
_entry.id   AF-A0A661M1K8-F1
#
_cell.length_a   1.000
_cell.length_b   1.000
_cell.length_c   1.000
_cell.angle_alpha   90.00
_cell.angle_beta   90.00
_cell.angle_gamma   90.00
#
_symmetry.space_group_name_H-M   'P 1'
#
loop_
_entity.id
_entity.type
_entity.pdbx_description
1 polymer ?
#
loop_
_entity_poly.entity_id
_entity_poly.type
_entity_poly.pdbx_seq_one_letter_code
_entity_poly.pdbx_strand_id
1 'polypeptide(L)'
;MAKYRLDVIVFVCGAVLMILELAGSRAVAPYFGTSIYTWTSLIGVILGSLSAGYWWGGRLADRGARWRTLLFLILSASCGIILCNLFKGVVLGLLQERVPDVRLGSALAVTALFGPPSLFLGTVSPYAVRLALRDLERSGSTVGRLYAVSTLGSIAGTFLAGFYLLSFLGTALTLTALSFLLLAASMLTGRRGLGRGGWIAAAALGILLFFVLVVPSRPGERARWELDTRYSHVVVEDTLEGATHERVRWLRTGPRWAQSAMSLERPDVPYFRYNRFYALADYFVPSNRRALLIGGGACTFPRYFLRRRPEALIDVVEVDPGITEIARKYFALKDDPRMRIIHADGRNYLERSATLYDVIFVDVFKASGSPPFHLATLEAFRAMARRLEPGGAVLMNVYSAILGPEGRFLRAVIAGFSRIFPLVHLFPVQFPDDAHAVQNVLIVARKKGAGPFSPGSPDPFLTGYLAHRWPGPVPRDVPVLTDDKAPVARYLGKILREM
;
A
#
# COMPACT_ATOMS: atom_id res chain seq x y z
N MET A 1 12.88 29.09 -29.95
CA MET A 1 12.29 27.78 -29.56
C MET A 1 12.62 26.59 -30.47
N ALA A 2 12.90 26.75 -31.78
CA ALA A 2 13.13 25.60 -32.68
C ALA A 2 14.39 24.76 -32.37
N LYS A 3 15.42 25.38 -31.76
CA LYS A 3 16.74 24.77 -31.47
C LYS A 3 16.70 23.69 -30.38
N TYR A 4 15.78 23.79 -29.41
CA TYR A 4 15.73 22.92 -28.22
C TYR A 4 14.53 21.96 -28.20
N ARG A 5 13.87 21.76 -29.34
CA ARG A 5 12.64 20.94 -29.41
C ARG A 5 12.88 19.49 -28.98
N LEU A 6 13.97 18.88 -29.45
CA LEU A 6 14.32 17.51 -29.08
C LEU A 6 14.72 17.42 -27.61
N ASP A 7 15.46 18.40 -27.10
CA ASP A 7 15.86 18.43 -25.69
C ASP A 7 14.62 18.48 -24.78
N VAL A 8 13.63 19.34 -25.09
CA VAL A 8 12.36 19.41 -24.34
C VAL A 8 11.56 18.11 -24.44
N ILE A 9 11.43 17.52 -25.62
CA ILE A 9 10.72 16.24 -25.80
C ILE A 9 11.36 15.14 -24.94
N VAL A 10 12.68 15.00 -25.02
CA VAL A 10 13.43 13.97 -24.29
C VAL A 10 13.38 14.20 -22.78
N PHE A 11 13.42 15.45 -22.32
CA PHE A 11 13.20 15.82 -20.93
C PHE A 11 11.81 15.38 -20.44
N VAL A 12 10.76 15.74 -21.18
CA VAL A 12 9.37 15.41 -20.81
C VAL A 12 9.15 13.89 -20.82
N CYS A 13 9.63 13.18 -21.83
CA CYS A 13 9.52 11.72 -21.89
C CYS A 13 10.26 11.05 -20.73
N GLY A 14 11.47 11.54 -20.38
CA GLY A 14 12.21 11.07 -19.20
C GLY A 14 11.47 11.29 -17.89
N ALA A 15 10.85 12.47 -17.72
CA ALA A 15 10.03 12.78 -16.55
C ALA A 15 8.78 11.90 -16.47
N VAL A 16 8.03 11.78 -17.58
CA VAL A 16 6.82 10.98 -17.67
C VAL A 16 7.10 9.51 -17.35
N LEU A 17 8.21 8.97 -17.84
CA LEU A 17 8.63 7.60 -17.57
C LEU A 17 8.78 7.33 -16.07
N MET A 18 9.50 8.19 -15.34
CA MET A 18 9.70 8.00 -13.91
C MET A 18 8.42 8.23 -13.09
N ILE A 19 7.58 9.18 -13.50
CA ILE A 19 6.28 9.40 -12.84
C ILE A 19 5.37 8.18 -13.09
N LEU A 20 5.39 7.61 -14.30
CA LEU A 20 4.63 6.40 -14.64
C LEU A 20 5.08 5.20 -13.80
N GLU A 21 6.39 5.01 -13.59
CA GLU A 21 6.93 3.98 -12.71
C GLU A 21 6.41 4.13 -11.28
N LEU A 22 6.54 5.32 -10.68
CA LEU A 22 6.05 5.59 -9.32
C LEU A 22 4.52 5.43 -9.21
N ALA A 23 3.77 5.93 -10.19
CA ALA A 23 2.32 5.75 -10.25
C ALA A 23 1.93 4.26 -10.40
N GLY A 24 2.72 3.48 -11.14
CA GLY A 24 2.52 2.05 -11.31
C GLY A 24 2.63 1.29 -10.00
N SER A 25 3.61 1.63 -9.15
CA SER A 25 3.72 1.03 -7.81
C SER A 25 2.44 1.21 -6.99
N ARG A 26 1.83 2.41 -7.04
CA ARG A 26 0.59 2.73 -6.32
C ARG A 26 -0.64 2.10 -6.95
N ALA A 27 -0.68 1.96 -8.27
CA ALA A 27 -1.78 1.30 -8.97
C ALA A 27 -1.82 -0.21 -8.66
N VAL A 28 -0.65 -0.85 -8.57
CA VAL A 28 -0.52 -2.31 -8.35
C VAL A 28 -0.67 -2.67 -6.86
N ALA A 29 -0.28 -1.77 -5.96
CA ALA A 29 -0.25 -2.01 -4.51
C ALA A 29 -1.56 -2.52 -3.88
N PRO A 30 -2.77 -2.04 -4.26
CA PRO A 30 -4.02 -2.56 -3.72
C PRO A 30 -4.23 -4.05 -4.01
N TYR A 31 -3.74 -4.55 -5.15
CA TYR A 31 -3.98 -5.92 -5.61
C TYR A 31 -2.88 -6.89 -5.18
N PHE A 32 -1.62 -6.50 -5.32
CA PHE A 32 -0.46 -7.38 -5.07
C PHE A 32 0.39 -6.94 -3.87
N GLY A 33 0.01 -5.86 -3.17
CA GLY A 33 0.74 -5.32 -2.04
C GLY A 33 1.98 -4.51 -2.40
N THR A 34 2.63 -3.95 -1.38
CA THR A 34 3.90 -3.19 -1.48
C THR A 34 5.12 -4.04 -1.13
N SER A 35 5.07 -5.34 -1.46
CA SER A 35 6.15 -6.28 -1.15
C SER A 35 7.40 -6.00 -2.00
N ILE A 36 8.55 -6.55 -1.57
CA ILE A 36 9.77 -6.51 -2.40
C ILE A 36 9.54 -7.15 -3.77
N TYR A 37 8.66 -8.15 -3.87
CA TYR A 37 8.33 -8.79 -5.13
C TYR A 37 7.63 -7.84 -6.09
N THR A 38 6.67 -7.04 -5.60
CA THR A 38 5.94 -6.06 -6.41
C THR A 38 6.90 -4.99 -6.95
N TRP A 39 7.80 -4.50 -6.11
CA TRP A 39 8.83 -3.53 -6.51
C TRP A 39 9.84 -4.12 -7.51
N THR A 40 10.30 -5.35 -7.28
CA THR A 40 11.20 -6.06 -8.22
C THR A 40 10.52 -6.26 -9.57
N SER A 41 9.26 -6.69 -9.59
CA SER A 41 8.48 -6.82 -10.82
C SER A 41 8.34 -5.49 -11.55
N LEU A 42 8.04 -4.42 -10.83
CA LEU A 42 7.87 -3.08 -11.39
C LEU A 42 9.14 -2.57 -12.06
N ILE A 43 10.24 -2.50 -11.30
CA ILE A 43 11.54 -2.02 -11.78
C ILE A 43 12.05 -2.93 -12.90
N GLY A 44 12.01 -4.25 -12.70
CA GLY A 44 12.52 -5.23 -13.65
C GLY A 44 11.79 -5.18 -15.00
N VAL A 45 10.46 -5.09 -15.00
CA VAL A 45 9.68 -5.01 -16.23
C VAL A 45 9.84 -3.67 -16.92
N ILE A 46 9.86 -2.55 -16.18
CA ILE A 46 10.05 -1.23 -16.78
C ILE A 46 11.45 -1.12 -17.41
N LEU A 47 12.50 -1.53 -16.69
CA LEU A 47 13.86 -1.57 -17.25
C LEU A 47 13.97 -2.52 -18.45
N GLY A 48 13.33 -3.69 -18.38
CA GLY A 48 13.28 -4.62 -19.52
C GLY A 48 12.57 -4.02 -20.74
N SER A 49 11.45 -3.33 -20.51
CA SER A 49 10.68 -2.65 -21.56
C SER A 49 11.47 -1.49 -22.16
N LEU A 50 12.19 -0.72 -21.33
CA LEU A 50 13.10 0.33 -21.78
C LEU A 50 14.25 -0.22 -22.61
N SER A 51 14.88 -1.31 -22.17
CA SER A 51 15.95 -1.97 -22.92
C SER A 51 15.47 -2.41 -24.32
N ALA A 52 14.30 -3.06 -24.38
CA ALA A 52 13.67 -3.41 -25.65
C ALA A 52 13.33 -2.17 -26.50
N GLY A 53 12.84 -1.11 -25.86
CA GLY A 53 12.57 0.19 -26.49
C GLY A 53 13.83 0.86 -27.04
N TYR A 54 14.95 0.84 -26.32
CA TYR A 54 16.23 1.40 -26.77
C TYR A 54 16.72 0.68 -28.03
N TRP A 55 16.70 -0.65 -27.99
CA TRP A 55 17.11 -1.49 -29.11
C TRP A 55 16.21 -1.31 -30.33
N TRP A 56 14.88 -1.35 -30.13
CA TRP A 56 13.93 -1.18 -31.23
C TRP A 56 13.96 0.24 -31.79
N GLY A 57 14.05 1.26 -30.93
CA GLY A 57 14.15 2.67 -31.29
C GLY A 57 15.41 2.95 -32.11
N GLY A 58 16.56 2.38 -31.74
CA GLY A 58 17.79 2.48 -32.52
C GLY A 58 17.65 1.90 -33.93
N ARG A 59 17.13 0.67 -34.03
CA ARG A 59 16.88 0.02 -35.33
C ARG A 59 15.88 0.78 -36.21
N LEU A 60 14.83 1.30 -35.59
CA LEU A 60 13.83 2.11 -36.30
C LEU A 60 14.43 3.43 -36.78
N ALA A 61 15.35 4.02 -36.01
CA ALA A 61 16.03 5.25 -36.36
C ALA A 61 17.00 5.06 -37.54
N ASP A 62 17.70 3.93 -37.59
CA ASP A 62 18.62 3.60 -38.69
C ASP A 62 17.91 3.39 -40.03
N ARG A 63 16.64 2.94 -40.01
CA ARG A 63 15.79 2.83 -41.21
C ARG A 63 15.34 4.17 -41.81
N GLY A 64 15.74 5.29 -41.21
CA GLY A 64 15.44 6.64 -41.68
C GLY A 64 14.61 7.41 -40.65
N ALA A 65 15.30 8.23 -39.85
CA ALA A 65 14.67 9.01 -38.79
C ALA A 65 13.80 10.14 -39.36
N ARG A 66 12.51 10.15 -38.99
CA ARG A 66 11.52 11.15 -39.43
C ARG A 66 10.73 11.70 -38.26
N TRP A 67 10.43 13.00 -38.29
CA TRP A 67 9.60 13.67 -37.27
C TRP A 67 8.22 13.04 -37.10
N ARG A 68 7.61 12.53 -38.19
CA ARG A 68 6.32 11.83 -38.14
C ARG A 68 6.37 10.52 -37.36
N THR A 69 7.49 9.79 -37.41
CA THR A 69 7.66 8.57 -36.62
C THR A 69 7.87 8.89 -35.16
N LEU A 70 8.70 9.90 -34.84
CA LEU A 70 8.85 10.38 -33.45
C LEU A 70 7.51 10.78 -32.84
N LEU A 71 6.68 11.49 -33.61
CA LEU A 71 5.31 11.83 -33.23
C LEU A 71 4.48 10.57 -32.91
N PHE A 72 4.49 9.57 -33.80
CA PHE A 72 3.76 8.32 -33.58
C PHE A 72 4.21 7.61 -32.30
N LEU A 73 5.53 7.53 -32.05
CA LEU A 73 6.08 6.91 -30.85
C LEU A 73 5.58 7.59 -29.55
N ILE A 74 5.58 8.93 -29.52
CA ILE A 74 5.09 9.70 -28.36
C ILE A 74 3.57 9.51 -28.18
N LEU A 75 2.81 9.53 -29.27
CA LEU A 75 1.35 9.29 -29.23
C LEU A 75 1.02 7.85 -28.82
N SER A 76 1.80 6.86 -29.23
CA SER A 76 1.64 5.47 -28.79
C SER A 76 1.92 5.31 -27.30
N ALA A 77 2.96 5.99 -26.77
CA ALA A 77 3.20 6.05 -25.34
C ALA A 77 2.01 6.68 -24.59
N SER A 78 1.53 7.83 -25.07
CA SER A 78 0.34 8.50 -24.50
C SER A 78 -0.89 7.61 -24.51
N CYS A 79 -1.18 6.93 -25.63
CA CYS A 79 -2.29 6.01 -25.75
C CYS A 79 -2.14 4.82 -24.79
N GLY A 80 -0.93 4.27 -24.66
CA GLY A 80 -0.62 3.21 -23.72
C GLY A 80 -0.92 3.60 -22.26
N ILE A 81 -0.58 4.83 -21.85
CA ILE A 81 -0.91 5.33 -20.49
C ILE A 81 -2.42 5.49 -20.30
N ILE A 82 -3.15 5.97 -21.31
CA ILE A 82 -4.62 6.06 -21.28
C ILE A 82 -5.26 4.68 -21.12
N LEU A 83 -4.83 3.71 -21.94
CA LEU A 83 -5.31 2.33 -21.87
C LEU A 83 -4.98 1.70 -20.51
N CYS A 84 -3.77 1.95 -19.98
CA CYS A 84 -3.41 1.55 -18.63
C CYS A 84 -4.41 2.12 -17.61
N ASN A 85 -4.71 3.42 -17.66
CA ASN A 85 -5.60 4.04 -16.68
C ASN A 85 -7.04 3.49 -16.75
N LEU A 86 -7.54 3.22 -17.96
CA LEU A 86 -8.88 2.68 -18.20
C LEU A 86 -9.01 1.21 -17.78
N PHE A 87 -8.01 0.39 -18.10
CA PHE A 87 -8.11 -1.06 -17.95
C PHE A 87 -7.39 -1.63 -16.72
N LYS A 88 -6.64 -0.81 -15.96
CA LYS A 88 -5.90 -1.29 -14.77
C LYS A 88 -6.78 -2.08 -13.80
N GLY A 89 -8.00 -1.62 -13.50
CA GLY A 89 -8.87 -2.30 -12.54
C GLY A 89 -9.27 -3.70 -12.99
N VAL A 90 -9.59 -3.84 -14.27
CA VAL A 90 -9.97 -5.13 -14.89
C VAL A 90 -8.76 -6.06 -14.95
N VAL A 91 -7.63 -5.59 -15.46
CA VAL A 91 -6.42 -6.41 -15.61
C VAL A 91 -5.88 -6.86 -14.26
N LEU A 92 -5.81 -5.94 -13.28
CA LEU A 92 -5.32 -6.24 -11.94
C LEU A 92 -6.26 -7.19 -11.19
N GLY A 93 -7.59 -6.99 -11.29
CA GLY A 93 -8.58 -7.89 -10.69
C GLY A 93 -8.49 -9.30 -11.27
N LEU A 94 -8.50 -9.43 -12.60
CA LEU A 94 -8.42 -10.72 -13.28
C LEU A 94 -7.13 -11.48 -12.94
N LEU A 95 -5.98 -10.79 -12.91
CA LEU A 95 -4.71 -11.43 -12.58
C LEU A 95 -4.59 -11.78 -11.10
N GLN A 96 -5.14 -10.96 -10.20
CA GLN A 96 -5.18 -11.29 -8.79
C GLN A 96 -6.04 -12.55 -8.54
N GLU A 97 -7.17 -12.70 -9.23
CA GLU A 97 -8.04 -13.88 -9.11
C GLU A 97 -7.42 -15.13 -9.74
N ARG A 98 -6.84 -15.02 -10.93
CA ARG A 98 -6.36 -16.18 -11.70
C ARG A 98 -4.93 -16.60 -11.39
N VAL A 99 -4.11 -15.73 -10.80
CA VAL A 99 -2.69 -16.00 -10.53
C VAL A 99 -2.42 -15.84 -9.03
N PRO A 100 -2.51 -16.94 -8.24
CA PRO A 100 -2.29 -16.89 -6.79
C PRO A 100 -0.87 -16.48 -6.39
N ASP A 101 0.13 -16.74 -7.24
CA ASP A 101 1.51 -16.32 -6.96
C ASP A 101 1.68 -14.83 -7.21
N VAL A 102 1.76 -14.05 -6.13
CA VAL A 102 2.00 -12.60 -6.14
C VAL A 102 3.22 -12.20 -7.00
N ARG A 103 4.26 -13.03 -7.07
CA ARG A 103 5.46 -12.73 -7.88
C ARG A 103 5.12 -12.71 -9.36
N LEU A 104 4.50 -13.78 -9.84
CA LEU A 104 4.12 -13.93 -11.23
C LEU A 104 2.96 -12.99 -11.59
N GLY A 105 1.94 -12.91 -10.73
CA GLY A 105 0.78 -12.03 -10.93
C GLY A 105 1.18 -10.56 -11.04
N SER A 106 2.06 -10.06 -10.16
CA SER A 106 2.57 -8.69 -10.25
C SER A 106 3.42 -8.47 -11.52
N ALA A 107 4.30 -9.41 -11.88
CA ALA A 107 5.12 -9.29 -13.09
C ALA A 107 4.28 -9.26 -14.37
N LEU A 108 3.28 -10.13 -14.49
CA LEU A 108 2.35 -10.16 -15.62
C LEU A 108 1.50 -8.89 -15.68
N ALA A 109 1.00 -8.43 -14.53
CA ALA A 109 0.19 -7.21 -14.45
C ALA A 109 1.00 -5.97 -14.88
N VAL A 110 2.22 -5.83 -14.36
CA VAL A 110 3.09 -4.72 -14.75
C VAL A 110 3.44 -4.79 -16.23
N THR A 111 3.74 -5.99 -16.73
CA THR A 111 4.07 -6.20 -18.15
C THR A 111 2.91 -5.79 -19.04
N ALA A 112 1.69 -6.20 -18.72
CA ALA A 112 0.51 -5.86 -19.51
C ALA A 112 0.17 -4.35 -19.48
N LEU A 113 0.30 -3.72 -18.31
CA LEU A 113 -0.18 -2.34 -18.10
C LEU A 113 0.89 -1.27 -18.35
N PHE A 114 2.09 -1.45 -17.80
CA PHE A 114 3.16 -0.46 -17.81
C PHE A 114 4.27 -0.78 -18.83
N GLY A 115 4.37 -2.03 -19.27
CA GLY A 115 5.34 -2.46 -20.28
C GLY A 115 5.19 -1.72 -21.61
N PRO A 116 4.02 -1.74 -22.28
CA PRO A 116 3.82 -1.07 -23.56
C PRO A 116 4.16 0.44 -23.56
N PRO A 117 3.61 1.28 -22.65
CA PRO A 117 3.97 2.70 -22.63
C PRO A 117 5.46 2.92 -22.33
N SER A 118 6.07 2.12 -21.44
CA SER A 118 7.51 2.23 -21.13
C SER A 118 8.39 1.85 -22.32
N LEU A 119 8.00 0.83 -23.10
CA LEU A 119 8.69 0.44 -24.32
C LEU A 119 8.69 1.58 -25.33
N PHE A 120 7.54 2.21 -25.59
CA PHE A 120 7.47 3.36 -26.49
C PHE A 120 8.27 4.56 -25.98
N LEU A 121 8.22 4.87 -24.67
CA LEU A 121 9.06 5.92 -24.09
C LEU A 121 10.56 5.62 -24.24
N GLY A 122 10.96 4.35 -24.09
CA GLY A 122 12.34 3.89 -24.33
C GLY A 122 12.81 4.15 -25.76
N THR A 123 11.93 4.06 -26.76
CA THR A 123 12.31 4.35 -28.15
C THR A 123 12.68 5.81 -28.42
N VAL A 124 12.19 6.76 -27.59
CA VAL A 124 12.29 8.20 -27.87
C VAL A 124 13.74 8.69 -27.86
N SER A 125 14.55 8.29 -26.87
CA SER A 125 15.93 8.76 -26.72
C SER A 125 16.85 8.39 -27.90
N PRO A 126 16.99 7.12 -28.32
CA PRO A 126 17.82 6.77 -29.47
C PRO A 126 17.27 7.35 -30.78
N TYR A 127 15.95 7.47 -30.91
CA TYR A 127 15.33 8.06 -32.10
C TYR A 127 15.59 9.57 -32.20
N ALA A 128 15.50 10.28 -31.08
CA ALA A 128 15.81 11.71 -30.98
C ALA A 128 17.29 11.98 -31.25
N VAL A 129 18.18 11.12 -30.77
CA VAL A 129 19.61 11.16 -31.10
C VAL A 129 19.81 11.12 -32.61
N ARG A 130 19.22 10.14 -33.31
CA ARG A 130 19.36 10.05 -34.77
C ARG A 130 18.81 11.27 -35.51
N LEU A 131 17.71 11.87 -35.04
CA LEU A 131 17.17 13.12 -35.60
C LEU A 131 18.06 14.35 -35.34
N ALA A 132 18.83 14.33 -34.26
CA ALA A 132 19.73 15.42 -33.87
C ALA A 132 21.12 15.31 -34.53
N LEU A 133 21.56 14.09 -34.86
CA LEU A 133 22.82 13.83 -35.54
C LEU A 133 22.77 14.40 -36.97
N ARG A 134 23.60 15.42 -37.21
CA ARG A 134 23.81 16.04 -38.53
C ARG A 134 25.23 15.85 -39.06
N ASP A 135 26.21 15.77 -38.15
CA ASP A 135 27.64 15.60 -38.46
C ASP A 135 28.26 14.52 -37.56
N LEU A 136 29.16 13.71 -38.12
CA LEU A 136 29.83 12.60 -37.41
C LEU A 136 30.78 13.08 -36.31
N GLU A 137 31.41 14.26 -36.48
CA GLU A 137 32.39 14.83 -35.53
C GLU A 137 31.78 15.22 -34.17
N ARG A 138 30.52 15.64 -34.14
CA ARG A 138 29.81 16.07 -32.90
C ARG A 138 28.85 15.01 -32.37
N SER A 139 28.98 13.78 -32.84
CA SER A 139 28.08 12.68 -32.50
C SER A 139 28.07 12.39 -31.00
N GLY A 140 29.26 12.25 -30.38
CA GLY A 140 29.40 12.01 -28.95
C GLY A 140 28.76 13.09 -28.07
N SER A 141 29.03 14.38 -28.34
CA SER A 141 28.46 15.49 -27.57
C SER A 141 26.93 15.59 -27.70
N THR A 142 26.39 15.22 -28.87
CA THR A 142 24.94 15.28 -29.12
C THR A 142 24.21 14.17 -28.39
N VAL A 143 24.76 12.95 -28.44
CA VAL A 143 24.29 11.80 -27.68
C VAL A 143 24.33 12.13 -26.19
N GLY A 144 25.50 12.52 -25.67
CA GLY A 144 25.69 12.84 -24.26
C GLY A 144 24.72 13.90 -23.74
N ARG A 145 24.52 14.99 -24.50
CA ARG A 145 23.57 16.05 -24.11
C ARG A 145 22.14 15.53 -24.01
N LEU A 146 21.66 14.78 -25.00
CA LEU A 146 20.27 14.27 -24.99
C LEU A 146 20.05 13.27 -23.85
N TYR A 147 21.02 12.39 -23.58
CA TYR A 147 20.95 11.50 -22.42
C TYR A 147 20.93 12.28 -21.10
N ALA A 148 21.82 13.27 -20.92
CA ALA A 148 21.84 14.10 -19.72
C ALA A 148 20.52 14.85 -19.50
N VAL A 149 19.93 15.42 -20.57
CA VAL A 149 18.62 16.08 -20.51
C VAL A 149 17.50 15.10 -20.17
N SER A 150 17.54 13.88 -20.71
CA SER A 150 16.58 12.82 -20.34
C SER A 150 16.66 12.49 -18.86
N THR A 151 17.88 12.29 -18.35
CA THR A 151 18.13 11.97 -16.94
C THR A 151 17.69 13.11 -16.02
N LEU A 152 17.94 14.38 -16.38
CA LEU A 152 17.43 15.53 -15.63
C LEU A 152 15.89 15.53 -15.59
N GLY A 153 15.24 15.22 -16.70
CA GLY A 153 13.80 15.03 -16.77
C GLY A 153 13.32 13.93 -15.84
N SER A 154 13.97 12.77 -15.86
CA SER A 154 13.68 11.64 -14.97
C SER A 154 13.83 12.01 -13.49
N ILE A 155 14.91 12.69 -13.09
CA ILE A 155 15.11 13.15 -11.71
C ILE A 155 14.00 14.13 -11.29
N ALA A 156 13.69 15.11 -12.13
CA ALA A 156 12.61 16.06 -11.86
C ALA A 156 11.26 15.36 -11.74
N GLY A 157 10.98 14.40 -12.63
CA GLY A 157 9.79 13.57 -12.60
C GLY A 157 9.68 12.73 -11.33
N THR A 158 10.77 12.11 -10.87
CA THR A 158 10.81 11.32 -9.63
C THR A 158 10.42 12.16 -8.40
N PHE A 159 11.02 13.33 -8.22
CA PHE A 159 10.67 14.21 -7.10
C PHE A 159 9.27 14.78 -7.22
N LEU A 160 8.86 15.20 -8.42
CA LEU A 160 7.54 15.74 -8.68
C LEU A 160 6.44 14.69 -8.40
N ALA A 161 6.65 13.45 -8.83
CA ALA A 161 5.75 12.32 -8.55
C ALA A 161 5.65 12.02 -7.05
N GLY A 162 6.81 11.78 -6.41
CA GLY A 162 6.89 11.29 -5.05
C GLY A 162 6.44 12.30 -4.00
N PHE A 163 6.76 13.58 -4.19
CA PHE A 163 6.45 14.62 -3.20
C PHE A 163 5.13 15.34 -3.46
N TYR A 164 4.66 15.42 -4.71
CA TYR A 164 3.52 16.26 -5.06
C TYR A 164 2.42 15.50 -5.82
N LEU A 165 2.67 15.01 -7.04
CA LEU A 165 1.59 14.54 -7.92
C LEU A 165 0.78 13.41 -7.29
N LEU A 166 1.45 12.37 -6.80
CA LEU A 166 0.76 11.22 -6.21
C LEU A 166 0.08 11.55 -4.89
N SER A 167 0.58 12.54 -4.16
CA SER A 167 -0.01 12.97 -2.89
C SER A 167 -1.22 13.89 -3.06
N PHE A 168 -1.28 14.70 -4.12
CA PHE A 168 -2.34 15.70 -4.32
C PHE A 168 -3.35 15.30 -5.39
N LEU A 169 -2.91 14.71 -6.50
CA LEU A 169 -3.80 14.31 -7.61
C LEU A 169 -4.25 12.86 -7.50
N GLY A 170 -3.58 12.03 -6.69
CA GLY A 170 -3.83 10.60 -6.67
C GLY A 170 -3.38 9.90 -7.96
N THR A 171 -3.59 8.59 -8.04
CA THR A 171 -2.98 7.78 -9.10
C THR A 171 -3.68 7.97 -10.45
N ALA A 172 -5.02 8.03 -10.46
CA ALA A 172 -5.79 8.12 -11.70
C ALA A 172 -5.58 9.46 -12.43
N LEU A 173 -5.69 10.59 -11.72
CA LEU A 173 -5.46 11.90 -12.32
C LEU A 173 -3.99 12.11 -12.71
N THR A 174 -3.03 11.54 -11.98
CA THR A 174 -1.62 11.56 -12.37
C THR A 174 -1.41 10.88 -13.73
N LEU A 175 -1.93 9.67 -13.94
CA LEU A 175 -1.82 8.97 -15.24
C LEU A 175 -2.52 9.73 -16.38
N THR A 176 -3.68 10.34 -16.10
CA THR A 176 -4.36 11.22 -17.07
C THR A 176 -3.49 12.43 -17.41
N ALA A 177 -2.92 13.11 -16.42
CA ALA A 177 -2.04 14.27 -16.62
C ALA A 177 -0.79 13.91 -17.44
N LEU A 178 -0.18 12.74 -17.21
CA LEU A 178 0.95 12.26 -18.00
C LEU A 178 0.60 12.06 -19.47
N SER A 179 -0.57 11.47 -19.75
CA SER A 179 -1.07 11.28 -21.10
C SER A 179 -1.21 12.63 -21.82
N PHE A 180 -1.81 13.63 -21.17
CA PHE A 180 -1.94 14.97 -21.74
C PHE A 180 -0.60 15.69 -21.90
N LEU A 181 0.33 15.50 -20.97
CA LEU A 181 1.68 16.05 -21.07
C LEU A 181 2.44 15.47 -22.28
N LEU A 182 2.31 14.16 -22.55
CA LEU A 182 2.86 13.55 -23.76
C LEU A 182 2.16 14.04 -25.03
N LEU A 183 0.83 14.19 -25.01
CA LEU A 183 0.09 14.75 -26.14
C LEU A 183 0.58 16.18 -26.45
N ALA A 184 0.78 17.02 -25.44
CA ALA A 184 1.34 18.36 -25.59
C ALA A 184 2.79 18.34 -26.09
N ALA A 185 3.64 17.46 -25.56
CA ALA A 185 5.01 17.29 -26.04
C ALA A 185 5.06 16.85 -27.51
N SER A 186 4.10 16.03 -27.94
CA SER A 186 3.99 15.59 -29.33
C SER A 186 3.76 16.77 -30.29
N MET A 187 3.07 17.83 -29.86
CA MET A 187 2.86 19.06 -30.64
C MET A 187 4.16 19.80 -31.01
N LEU A 188 5.24 19.59 -30.25
CA LEU A 188 6.55 20.19 -30.55
C LEU A 188 7.19 19.62 -31.83
N THR A 189 6.70 18.48 -32.33
CA THR A 189 7.07 17.96 -33.67
C THR A 189 6.54 18.86 -34.80
N GLY A 190 5.49 19.65 -34.53
CA GLY A 190 4.93 20.67 -35.40
C GLY A 190 4.39 20.14 -36.74
N ARG A 191 4.41 20.98 -37.78
CA ARG A 191 3.98 20.61 -39.15
C ARG A 191 4.80 19.49 -39.79
N ARG A 192 5.98 19.18 -39.22
CA ARG A 192 6.84 18.08 -39.68
C ARG A 192 6.32 16.71 -39.20
N GLY A 193 5.42 16.70 -38.22
CA GLY A 193 4.71 15.50 -37.76
C GLY A 193 3.39 15.30 -38.50
N LEU A 194 2.44 16.21 -38.29
CA LEU A 194 1.09 16.21 -38.89
C LEU A 194 0.75 17.57 -39.53
N GLY A 195 -0.14 17.57 -40.54
CA GLY A 195 -0.75 18.78 -41.10
C GLY A 195 -1.73 19.46 -40.12
N ARG A 196 -2.20 20.68 -40.44
CA ARG A 196 -3.11 21.47 -39.59
C ARG A 196 -4.37 20.69 -39.16
N GLY A 197 -5.03 20.01 -40.10
CA GLY A 197 -6.23 19.20 -39.81
C GLY A 197 -5.96 18.03 -38.86
N GLY A 198 -4.79 17.39 -38.95
CA GLY A 198 -4.40 16.31 -38.05
C GLY A 198 -4.19 16.77 -36.61
N TRP A 199 -3.64 17.97 -36.41
CA TRP A 199 -3.50 18.56 -35.07
C TRP A 199 -4.85 18.95 -34.45
N ILE A 200 -5.79 19.45 -35.26
CA ILE A 200 -7.16 19.75 -34.81
C ILE A 200 -7.87 18.47 -34.36
N ALA A 201 -7.78 17.39 -35.15
CA ALA A 201 -8.35 16.10 -34.79
C ALA A 201 -7.73 15.52 -33.51
N ALA A 202 -6.40 15.61 -33.36
CA ALA A 202 -5.70 15.16 -32.15
C ALA A 202 -6.10 15.97 -30.90
N ALA A 203 -6.26 17.30 -31.04
CA ALA A 203 -6.73 18.15 -29.96
C ALA A 203 -8.19 17.84 -29.57
N ALA A 204 -9.09 17.67 -30.56
CA ALA A 204 -10.48 17.30 -30.33
C ALA A 204 -10.60 15.94 -29.63
N LEU A 205 -9.82 14.94 -30.07
CA LEU A 205 -9.76 13.63 -29.43
C LEU A 205 -9.21 13.72 -28.01
N GLY A 206 -8.17 14.53 -27.79
CA GLY A 206 -7.63 14.78 -26.45
C GLY A 206 -8.69 15.39 -25.51
N ILE A 207 -9.44 16.38 -25.98
CA ILE A 207 -10.53 16.99 -25.20
C ILE A 207 -11.63 15.97 -24.90
N LEU A 208 -12.06 15.19 -25.89
CA LEU A 208 -13.06 14.14 -25.68
C LEU A 208 -12.59 13.12 -24.63
N LEU A 209 -11.34 12.65 -24.73
CA LEU A 209 -10.75 11.73 -23.77
C LEU A 209 -10.60 12.36 -22.39
N PHE A 210 -10.34 13.67 -22.30
CA PHE A 210 -10.32 14.38 -21.01
C PHE A 210 -11.68 14.28 -20.34
N PHE A 211 -12.76 14.58 -21.06
CA PHE A 211 -14.11 14.49 -20.52
C PHE A 211 -14.47 13.04 -20.14
N VAL A 212 -14.12 12.06 -20.96
CA VAL A 212 -14.38 10.63 -20.64
C VAL A 212 -13.60 10.16 -19.40
N LEU A 213 -12.37 10.65 -19.19
CA LEU A 213 -11.48 10.20 -18.11
C LEU A 213 -11.64 10.99 -16.81
N VAL A 214 -12.10 12.25 -16.89
CA VAL A 214 -12.14 13.19 -15.75
C VAL A 214 -13.56 13.44 -15.26
N VAL A 215 -14.58 13.34 -16.14
CA VAL A 215 -15.98 13.43 -15.67
C VAL A 215 -16.26 12.17 -14.86
N PRO A 216 -16.58 12.28 -13.56
CA PRO A 216 -16.87 11.12 -12.75
C PRO A 216 -18.05 10.37 -13.37
N SER A 217 -17.91 9.05 -13.53
CA SER A 217 -19.06 8.18 -13.65
C SER A 217 -20.00 8.53 -12.49
N ARG A 218 -21.22 8.99 -12.80
CA ARG A 218 -22.23 9.26 -11.76
C ARG A 218 -22.26 8.04 -10.84
N PRO A 219 -22.13 8.19 -9.51
CA PRO A 219 -22.24 7.06 -8.62
C PRO A 219 -23.57 6.40 -8.91
N GLY A 220 -23.54 5.16 -9.42
CA GLY A 220 -24.73 4.31 -9.35
C GLY A 220 -25.11 4.21 -7.87
N GLU A 221 -26.41 4.07 -7.59
CA GLU A 221 -27.06 4.15 -6.27
C GLU A 221 -26.53 3.20 -5.16
N ARG A 222 -25.37 2.57 -5.33
CA ARG A 222 -24.64 1.89 -4.26
C ARG A 222 -23.82 2.91 -3.48
N ALA A 223 -24.00 2.94 -2.16
CA ALA A 223 -23.23 3.72 -1.19
C ALA A 223 -21.76 3.24 -1.14
N ARG A 224 -21.01 3.48 -2.23
CA ARG A 224 -19.59 3.18 -2.39
C ARG A 224 -18.86 4.47 -2.72
N TRP A 225 -17.82 4.76 -1.94
CA TRP A 225 -16.95 5.92 -2.08
C TRP A 225 -15.52 5.44 -2.29
N GLU A 226 -14.89 5.90 -3.36
CA GLU A 226 -13.48 5.64 -3.65
C GLU A 226 -12.68 6.91 -3.35
N LEU A 227 -11.64 6.79 -2.54
CA LEU A 227 -10.88 7.90 -1.96
C LEU A 227 -9.40 7.56 -2.04
N ASP A 228 -8.57 8.47 -2.54
CA ASP A 228 -7.12 8.31 -2.51
C ASP A 228 -6.55 9.08 -1.32
N THR A 229 -5.76 8.40 -0.48
CA THR A 229 -4.95 9.03 0.57
C THR A 229 -3.48 9.10 0.17
N ARG A 230 -2.66 9.75 1.00
CA ARG A 230 -1.21 9.78 0.82
C ARG A 230 -0.56 8.40 0.88
N TYR A 231 -1.19 7.41 1.49
CA TYR A 231 -0.63 6.06 1.66
C TYR A 231 -1.37 4.97 0.90
N SER A 232 -2.68 5.09 0.67
CA SER A 232 -3.47 4.00 0.11
C SER A 232 -4.67 4.51 -0.72
N HIS A 233 -5.13 3.66 -1.62
CA HIS A 233 -6.46 3.81 -2.22
C HIS A 233 -7.46 3.14 -1.29
N VAL A 234 -8.50 3.87 -0.88
CA VAL A 234 -9.50 3.46 0.11
C VAL A 234 -10.87 3.39 -0.54
N VAL A 235 -11.54 2.26 -0.37
CA VAL A 235 -12.94 2.07 -0.73
C VAL A 235 -13.75 1.98 0.55
N VAL A 236 -14.72 2.87 0.69
CA VAL A 236 -15.76 2.79 1.72
C VAL A 236 -17.03 2.31 1.05
N GLU A 237 -17.63 1.22 1.54
CA GLU A 237 -18.87 0.71 0.96
C GLU A 237 -19.85 0.19 2.01
N ASP A 238 -21.14 0.48 1.82
CA ASP A 238 -22.20 -0.13 2.61
C ASP A 238 -22.67 -1.42 1.93
N THR A 239 -22.67 -2.50 2.68
CA THR A 239 -23.16 -3.82 2.23
C THR A 239 -24.14 -4.40 3.24
N LEU A 240 -25.01 -5.29 2.78
CA LEU A 240 -25.81 -6.12 3.66
C LEU A 240 -25.08 -7.43 3.92
N GLU A 241 -24.75 -7.72 5.18
CA GLU A 241 -24.11 -8.97 5.56
C GLU A 241 -25.11 -10.13 5.41
N GLY A 242 -24.81 -11.11 4.53
CA GLY A 242 -25.79 -12.13 4.12
C GLY A 242 -26.29 -13.03 5.25
N ALA A 243 -25.51 -13.24 6.31
CA ALA A 243 -25.90 -14.10 7.43
C ALA A 243 -26.79 -13.39 8.46
N THR A 244 -26.52 -12.12 8.75
CA THR A 244 -27.18 -11.37 9.83
C THR A 244 -28.20 -10.36 9.31
N HIS A 245 -28.22 -10.08 8.00
CA HIS A 245 -28.93 -8.95 7.39
C HIS A 245 -28.60 -7.60 8.05
N GLU A 246 -27.44 -7.49 8.69
CA GLU A 246 -26.94 -6.26 9.31
C GLU A 246 -26.33 -5.36 8.23
N ARG A 247 -26.57 -4.05 8.29
CA ARG A 247 -25.92 -3.12 7.37
C ARG A 247 -24.53 -2.79 7.88
N VAL A 248 -23.53 -3.17 7.11
CA VAL A 248 -22.13 -3.01 7.48
C VAL A 248 -21.47 -2.04 6.52
N ARG A 249 -20.78 -1.05 7.08
CA ARG A 249 -19.90 -0.17 6.34
C ARG A 249 -18.47 -0.70 6.42
N TRP A 250 -17.89 -0.99 5.27
CA TRP A 250 -16.52 -1.51 5.15
C TRP A 250 -15.54 -0.40 4.81
N LEU A 251 -14.32 -0.49 5.36
CA LEU A 251 -13.14 0.26 4.94
C LEU A 251 -12.16 -0.72 4.34
N ARG A 252 -11.88 -0.59 3.04
CA ARG A 252 -10.98 -1.47 2.29
C ARG A 252 -9.83 -0.66 1.70
N THR A 253 -8.60 -1.14 1.83
CA THR A 253 -7.42 -0.55 1.16
C THR A 253 -6.92 -1.41 0.00
N GLY A 254 -7.74 -2.38 -0.42
CA GLY A 254 -7.49 -3.37 -1.45
C GLY A 254 -8.77 -4.15 -1.74
N PRO A 255 -8.81 -4.93 -2.82
CA PRO A 255 -10.03 -5.61 -3.27
C PRO A 255 -10.43 -6.76 -2.33
N ARG A 256 -9.47 -7.40 -1.66
CA ARG A 256 -9.70 -8.59 -0.83
C ARG A 256 -9.89 -8.31 0.66
N TRP A 257 -9.15 -7.34 1.21
CA TRP A 257 -9.05 -7.16 2.65
C TRP A 257 -9.74 -5.89 3.12
N ALA A 258 -10.73 -6.08 3.99
CA ALA A 258 -11.21 -5.00 4.83
C ALA A 258 -10.22 -4.73 5.97
N GLN A 259 -9.83 -3.47 6.10
CA GLN A 259 -9.00 -3.00 7.20
C GLN A 259 -9.85 -2.69 8.43
N SER A 260 -11.10 -2.26 8.23
CA SER A 260 -12.06 -2.02 9.30
C SER A 260 -13.49 -2.20 8.80
N ALA A 261 -14.42 -2.39 9.72
CA ALA A 261 -15.84 -2.41 9.44
C ALA A 261 -16.63 -1.83 10.62
N MET A 262 -17.80 -1.29 10.35
CA MET A 262 -18.71 -0.74 11.36
C MET A 262 -20.15 -1.12 11.03
N SER A 263 -20.83 -1.70 12.00
CA SER A 263 -22.29 -1.86 11.96
C SER A 263 -22.95 -0.48 11.98
N LEU A 264 -23.87 -0.24 11.06
CA LEU A 264 -24.63 1.02 11.03
C LEU A 264 -25.66 1.08 12.16
N GLU A 265 -26.09 -0.08 12.67
CA GLU A 265 -27.01 -0.21 13.79
C GLU A 265 -26.30 -0.12 15.15
N ARG A 266 -25.03 -0.57 15.23
CA ARG A 266 -24.24 -0.61 16.47
C ARG A 266 -22.83 -0.04 16.27
N PRO A 267 -22.69 1.27 15.99
CA PRO A 267 -21.41 1.88 15.61
C PRO A 267 -20.34 1.92 16.73
N ASP A 268 -20.74 1.71 17.98
CA ASP A 268 -19.86 1.74 19.17
C ASP A 268 -19.36 0.36 19.61
N VAL A 269 -19.73 -0.70 18.87
CA VAL A 269 -19.23 -2.06 19.10
C VAL A 269 -18.33 -2.44 17.93
N PRO A 270 -17.09 -2.88 18.18
CA PRO A 270 -16.21 -3.33 17.10
C PRO A 270 -16.87 -4.48 16.32
N TYR A 271 -16.94 -4.31 15.00
CA TYR A 271 -17.53 -5.29 14.10
C TYR A 271 -16.73 -6.58 14.10
N PHE A 272 -15.42 -6.48 13.85
CA PHE A 272 -14.54 -7.64 13.86
C PHE A 272 -14.36 -8.20 15.27
N ARG A 273 -14.52 -9.52 15.39
CA ARG A 273 -14.42 -10.25 16.66
C ARG A 273 -13.06 -10.06 17.34
N TYR A 274 -11.96 -10.00 16.57
CA TYR A 274 -10.62 -9.89 17.13
C TYR A 274 -10.41 -8.59 17.91
N ASN A 275 -11.02 -7.46 17.50
CA ASN A 275 -10.89 -6.19 18.24
C ASN A 275 -11.45 -6.30 19.65
N ARG A 276 -12.42 -7.20 19.89
CA ARG A 276 -12.99 -7.43 21.23
C ARG A 276 -12.04 -8.22 22.13
N PHE A 277 -11.14 -9.03 21.57
CA PHE A 277 -10.13 -9.76 22.35
C PHE A 277 -9.10 -8.83 22.99
N TYR A 278 -8.95 -7.58 22.53
CA TYR A 278 -8.13 -6.60 23.23
C TYR A 278 -8.63 -6.28 24.65
N ALA A 279 -9.89 -6.61 24.98
CA ALA A 279 -10.38 -6.57 26.36
C ALA A 279 -9.61 -7.50 27.31
N LEU A 280 -8.83 -8.48 26.81
CA LEU A 280 -7.89 -9.26 27.63
C LEU A 280 -6.90 -8.36 28.39
N ALA A 281 -6.65 -7.13 27.93
CA ALA A 281 -5.90 -6.13 28.68
C ALA A 281 -6.49 -5.87 30.08
N ASP A 282 -7.82 -5.97 30.25
CA ASP A 282 -8.50 -5.80 31.53
C ASP A 282 -8.15 -6.91 32.53
N TYR A 283 -7.83 -8.12 32.03
CA TYR A 283 -7.38 -9.23 32.87
C TYR A 283 -5.88 -9.12 33.20
N PHE A 284 -5.05 -8.87 32.19
CA PHE A 284 -3.58 -8.88 32.36
C PHE A 284 -3.02 -7.61 32.99
N VAL A 285 -3.73 -6.48 32.83
CA VAL A 285 -3.39 -5.18 33.41
C VAL A 285 -4.68 -4.52 33.91
N PRO A 286 -5.28 -4.98 35.02
CA PRO A 286 -6.56 -4.45 35.49
C PRO A 286 -6.54 -2.95 35.78
N SER A 287 -5.38 -2.42 36.18
CA SER A 287 -5.14 -1.01 36.46
C SER A 287 -4.91 -0.15 35.21
N ASN A 288 -5.05 -0.68 33.99
CA ASN A 288 -4.73 0.08 32.78
C ASN A 288 -5.56 1.38 32.70
N ARG A 289 -4.84 2.51 32.59
CA ARG A 289 -5.38 3.86 32.45
C ARG A 289 -4.79 4.58 31.25
N ARG A 290 -3.54 4.31 30.85
CA ARG A 290 -2.91 4.94 29.69
C ARG A 290 -2.52 3.91 28.66
N ALA A 291 -3.22 3.91 27.53
CA ALA A 291 -3.01 2.98 26.44
C ALA A 291 -2.37 3.66 25.21
N LEU A 292 -1.63 2.87 24.43
CA LEU A 292 -1.19 3.21 23.08
C LEU A 292 -1.82 2.22 22.12
N LEU A 293 -2.42 2.70 21.02
CA LEU A 293 -2.77 1.88 19.87
C LEU A 293 -1.89 2.28 18.69
N ILE A 294 -1.16 1.32 18.14
CA ILE A 294 -0.42 1.47 16.88
C ILE A 294 -1.28 0.86 15.77
N GLY A 295 -1.76 1.68 14.84
CA GLY A 295 -2.72 1.32 13.80
C GLY A 295 -4.15 1.64 14.24
N GLY A 296 -4.71 2.74 13.72
CA GLY A 296 -6.00 3.26 14.14
C GLY A 296 -7.16 2.73 13.31
N GLY A 297 -6.93 2.44 12.02
CA GLY A 297 -8.00 2.04 11.09
C GLY A 297 -9.19 3.01 11.16
N ALA A 298 -10.41 2.52 11.32
CA ALA A 298 -11.59 3.37 11.50
C ALA A 298 -11.80 3.88 12.95
N CYS A 299 -10.81 3.72 13.83
CA CYS A 299 -10.85 4.08 15.24
C CYS A 299 -12.07 3.51 16.00
N THR A 300 -12.54 2.31 15.61
CA THR A 300 -13.63 1.60 16.29
C THR A 300 -13.20 1.07 17.66
N PHE A 301 -12.00 0.50 17.75
CA PHE A 301 -11.47 -0.04 18.99
C PHE A 301 -11.16 1.02 20.06
N PRO A 302 -10.47 2.15 19.77
CA PRO A 302 -10.26 3.22 20.76
C PRO A 302 -11.56 3.75 21.38
N ARG A 303 -12.60 3.97 20.56
CA ARG A 303 -13.93 4.38 21.05
C ARG A 303 -14.53 3.33 21.99
N TYR A 304 -14.42 2.06 21.63
CA TYR A 304 -14.87 0.95 22.45
C TYR A 304 -14.11 0.85 23.78
N PHE A 305 -12.78 1.04 23.74
CA PHE A 305 -11.91 1.05 24.92
C PHE A 305 -12.30 2.15 25.91
N LEU A 306 -12.45 3.39 25.46
CA LEU A 306 -12.85 4.52 26.32
C LEU A 306 -14.25 4.39 26.91
N ARG A 307 -15.16 3.68 26.23
CA ARG A 307 -16.49 3.37 26.76
C ARG A 307 -16.45 2.34 27.88
N ARG A 308 -15.57 1.34 27.78
CA ARG A 308 -15.35 0.35 28.85
C ARG A 308 -14.53 0.91 30.02
N ARG A 309 -13.68 1.91 29.75
CA ARG A 309 -12.78 2.52 30.72
C ARG A 309 -12.94 4.04 30.72
N PRO A 310 -13.93 4.59 31.46
CA PRO A 310 -14.21 6.03 31.45
C PRO A 310 -13.02 6.91 31.86
N GLU A 311 -12.17 6.41 32.76
CA GLU A 311 -10.99 7.10 33.28
C GLU A 311 -9.71 6.88 32.44
N ALA A 312 -9.79 6.12 31.35
CA ALA A 312 -8.62 5.83 30.54
C ALA A 312 -8.33 6.94 29.50
N LEU A 313 -7.06 7.03 29.13
CA LEU A 313 -6.53 7.82 28.04
C LEU A 313 -5.95 6.87 26.99
N ILE A 314 -6.10 7.21 25.72
CA ILE A 314 -5.53 6.43 24.62
C ILE A 314 -4.85 7.34 23.59
N ASP A 315 -3.58 7.07 23.33
CA ASP A 315 -2.88 7.61 22.17
C ASP A 315 -3.07 6.65 20.99
N VAL A 316 -3.48 7.15 19.83
CA VAL A 316 -3.63 6.37 18.60
C VAL A 316 -2.60 6.86 17.59
N VAL A 317 -1.64 6.01 17.23
CA VAL A 317 -0.64 6.31 16.22
C VAL A 317 -1.10 5.74 14.88
N GLU A 318 -1.52 6.63 13.98
CA GLU A 318 -2.03 6.31 12.65
C GLU A 318 -1.18 7.02 11.60
N VAL A 319 -0.50 6.24 10.75
CA VAL A 319 0.45 6.77 9.77
C VAL A 319 -0.23 7.63 8.70
N ASP A 320 -1.49 7.30 8.37
CA ASP A 320 -2.26 7.93 7.30
C ASP A 320 -3.33 8.90 7.83
N PRO A 321 -3.10 10.23 7.74
CA PRO A 321 -4.12 11.20 8.16
C PRO A 321 -5.42 11.09 7.35
N GLY A 322 -5.36 10.62 6.10
CA GLY A 322 -6.55 10.41 5.27
C GLY A 322 -7.47 9.32 5.82
N ILE A 323 -6.91 8.28 6.46
CA ILE A 323 -7.71 7.25 7.14
C ILE A 323 -8.46 7.84 8.33
N THR A 324 -7.85 8.78 9.05
CA THR A 324 -8.52 9.47 10.18
C THR A 324 -9.64 10.39 9.69
N GLU A 325 -9.43 11.12 8.60
CA GLU A 325 -10.49 11.91 7.96
C GLU A 325 -11.66 11.05 7.48
N ILE A 326 -11.35 9.91 6.87
CA ILE A 326 -12.35 8.90 6.46
C ILE A 326 -13.11 8.37 7.68
N ALA A 327 -12.40 8.06 8.77
CA ALA A 327 -13.02 7.60 10.01
C ALA A 327 -13.99 8.62 10.60
N ARG A 328 -13.62 9.92 10.59
CA ARG A 328 -14.52 11.02 11.01
C ARG A 328 -15.75 11.13 10.14
N LYS A 329 -15.56 11.08 8.81
CA LYS A 329 -16.63 11.28 7.84
C LYS A 329 -17.60 10.11 7.75
N TYR A 330 -17.09 8.88 7.84
CA TYR A 330 -17.85 7.68 7.50
C TYR A 330 -18.03 6.67 8.65
N PHE A 331 -17.21 6.72 9.70
CA PHE A 331 -17.15 5.69 10.75
C PHE A 331 -17.42 6.24 12.17
N ALA A 332 -18.20 7.33 12.26
CA ALA A 332 -18.66 7.92 13.52
C ALA A 332 -17.54 8.30 14.51
N LEU A 333 -16.31 8.51 14.01
CA LEU A 333 -15.24 9.02 14.86
C LEU A 333 -15.51 10.48 15.22
N LYS A 334 -15.55 10.75 16.54
CA LYS A 334 -15.65 12.08 17.13
C LYS A 334 -14.38 12.36 17.93
N ASP A 335 -13.99 13.62 18.01
CA ASP A 335 -12.89 14.02 18.88
C ASP A 335 -13.32 13.82 20.35
N ASP A 336 -12.43 13.23 21.16
CA ASP A 336 -12.63 12.96 22.59
C ASP A 336 -11.36 13.45 23.31
N PRO A 337 -11.44 14.26 24.38
CA PRO A 337 -10.26 14.77 25.08
C PRO A 337 -9.37 13.67 25.65
N ARG A 338 -9.89 12.44 25.82
CA ARG A 338 -9.16 11.26 26.29
C ARG A 338 -8.47 10.49 25.16
N MET A 339 -8.75 10.82 23.90
CA MET A 339 -8.17 10.19 22.72
C MET A 339 -7.33 11.17 21.94
N ARG A 340 -6.03 10.92 21.85
CA ARG A 340 -5.12 11.72 21.02
C ARG A 340 -4.65 10.93 19.81
N ILE A 341 -5.01 11.40 18.61
CA ILE A 341 -4.57 10.81 17.35
C ILE A 341 -3.27 11.48 16.91
N ILE A 342 -2.24 10.67 16.64
CA ILE A 342 -0.87 11.10 16.31
C ILE A 342 -0.53 10.55 14.94
N HIS A 343 -0.27 11.44 13.98
CA HIS A 343 0.10 11.06 12.62
C HIS A 343 1.60 10.80 12.49
N ALA A 344 1.99 9.54 12.70
CA ALA A 344 3.38 9.11 12.63
C ALA A 344 3.50 7.61 12.27
N ASP A 345 4.67 7.21 11.79
CA ASP A 345 5.01 5.78 11.73
C ASP A 345 5.16 5.22 13.15
N GLY A 346 4.55 4.05 13.40
CA GLY A 346 4.49 3.43 14.72
C GLY A 346 5.87 3.13 15.33
N ARG A 347 6.85 2.71 14.52
CA ARG A 347 8.19 2.41 15.02
C ARG A 347 8.93 3.69 15.35
N ASN A 348 8.87 4.69 14.46
CA ASN A 348 9.43 6.00 14.72
C ASN A 348 8.84 6.64 15.98
N TYR A 349 7.53 6.49 16.21
CA TYR A 349 6.88 6.96 17.43
C TYR A 349 7.44 6.28 18.68
N LEU A 350 7.55 4.94 18.68
CA LEU A 350 8.11 4.19 19.81
C LEU A 350 9.55 4.60 20.15
N GLU A 351 10.37 4.92 19.14
CA GLU A 351 11.75 5.36 19.38
C GLU A 351 11.81 6.79 19.95
N ARG A 352 10.96 7.71 19.47
CA ARG A 352 11.04 9.14 19.79
C ARG A 352 10.22 9.59 21.00
N SER A 353 9.05 8.97 21.23
CA SER A 353 8.15 9.34 22.33
C SER A 353 8.85 9.13 23.67
N ALA A 354 8.62 9.96 24.69
CA ALA A 354 9.08 9.69 26.06
C ALA A 354 8.00 9.01 26.93
N THR A 355 6.79 8.91 26.40
CA THR A 355 5.60 8.43 27.13
C THR A 355 5.71 6.95 27.50
N LEU A 356 5.32 6.63 28.73
CA LEU A 356 5.06 5.26 29.18
C LEU A 356 3.56 4.94 29.15
N TYR A 357 3.26 3.68 28.87
CA TYR A 357 1.90 3.14 28.74
C TYR A 357 1.73 1.91 29.61
N ASP A 358 0.53 1.72 30.14
CA ASP A 358 0.14 0.48 30.81
C ASP A 358 -0.03 -0.65 29.79
N VAL A 359 -0.59 -0.31 28.62
CA VAL A 359 -0.91 -1.27 27.56
C VAL A 359 -0.56 -0.68 26.19
N ILE A 360 0.10 -1.47 25.35
CA ILE A 360 0.33 -1.16 23.94
C ILE A 360 -0.43 -2.17 23.10
N PHE A 361 -1.39 -1.70 22.31
CA PHE A 361 -2.10 -2.44 21.29
C PHE A 361 -1.40 -2.24 19.94
N VAL A 362 -1.21 -3.33 19.19
CA VAL A 362 -0.57 -3.30 17.86
C VAL A 362 -1.50 -3.96 16.84
N ASP A 363 -2.09 -3.15 15.97
CA ASP A 363 -3.09 -3.53 14.99
C ASP A 363 -2.76 -2.93 13.61
N VAL A 364 -1.67 -3.39 13.01
CA VAL A 364 -1.11 -2.81 11.77
C VAL A 364 -1.14 -3.81 10.63
N PHE A 365 -1.78 -3.44 9.52
CA PHE A 365 -1.82 -4.25 8.31
C PHE A 365 -1.61 -3.39 7.07
N LYS A 366 -0.89 -3.94 6.09
CA LYS A 366 -0.83 -3.40 4.73
C LYS A 366 -2.02 -3.93 3.92
N ALA A 367 -2.26 -3.34 2.75
CA ALA A 367 -3.25 -3.84 1.78
C ALA A 367 -3.06 -5.33 1.42
N SER A 368 -1.84 -5.86 1.54
CA SER A 368 -1.52 -7.28 1.37
C SER A 368 -1.88 -8.17 2.56
N GLY A 369 -2.52 -7.67 3.62
CA GLY A 369 -2.84 -8.45 4.82
C GLY A 369 -1.63 -8.76 5.73
N SER A 370 -0.46 -8.17 5.46
CA SER A 370 0.77 -8.36 6.24
C SER A 370 1.11 -7.13 7.08
N PRO A 371 1.58 -7.27 8.34
CA PRO A 371 2.11 -6.13 9.08
C PRO A 371 3.40 -5.58 8.45
N PRO A 372 3.73 -4.29 8.63
CA PRO A 372 5.03 -3.75 8.26
C PRO A 372 6.16 -4.48 9.00
N PHE A 373 7.21 -4.88 8.28
CA PHE A 373 8.24 -5.77 8.84
C PHE A 373 8.94 -5.14 10.05
N HIS A 374 9.19 -3.83 10.01
CA HIS A 374 9.92 -3.07 11.04
C HIS A 374 9.14 -2.90 12.36
N LEU A 375 7.89 -3.39 12.42
CA LEU A 375 7.07 -3.51 13.64
C LEU A 375 6.99 -4.95 14.18
N ALA A 376 7.56 -5.92 13.47
CA ALA A 376 7.55 -7.34 13.84
C ALA A 376 8.96 -7.88 14.18
N THR A 377 9.93 -7.00 14.45
CA THR A 377 11.32 -7.35 14.74
C THR A 377 11.63 -7.33 16.23
N LEU A 378 12.73 -7.97 16.61
CA LEU A 378 13.26 -7.93 17.97
C LEU A 378 13.48 -6.50 18.47
N GLU A 379 14.00 -5.62 17.61
CA GLU A 379 14.21 -4.22 17.92
C GLU A 379 12.88 -3.48 18.16
N ALA A 380 11.82 -3.83 17.41
CA ALA A 380 10.48 -3.27 17.62
C ALA A 380 9.92 -3.70 18.98
N PHE A 381 10.05 -4.99 19.32
CA PHE A 381 9.60 -5.51 20.62
C PHE A 381 10.38 -4.89 21.78
N ARG A 382 11.69 -4.63 21.62
CA ARG A 382 12.47 -3.83 22.58
C ARG A 382 11.94 -2.41 22.72
N ALA A 383 11.61 -1.75 21.61
CA ALA A 383 11.05 -0.41 21.62
C ALA A 383 9.70 -0.38 22.35
N MET A 384 8.82 -1.35 22.09
CA MET A 384 7.56 -1.52 22.84
C MET A 384 7.81 -1.73 24.33
N ALA A 385 8.72 -2.62 24.71
CA ALA A 385 9.05 -2.88 26.11
C ALA A 385 9.61 -1.64 26.84
N ARG A 386 10.39 -0.78 26.15
CA ARG A 386 10.86 0.50 26.70
C ARG A 386 9.74 1.50 26.97
N ARG A 387 8.62 1.42 26.25
CA ARG A 387 7.44 2.29 26.41
C ARG A 387 6.35 1.71 27.30
N LEU A 388 6.57 0.55 27.89
CA LEU A 388 5.66 -0.03 28.88
C LEU A 388 6.07 0.30 30.30
N GLU A 389 5.08 0.59 31.13
CA GLU A 389 5.20 0.54 32.59
C GLU A 389 5.69 -0.85 33.06
N PRO A 390 6.34 -0.97 34.23
CA PRO A 390 6.88 -2.25 34.72
C PRO A 390 5.84 -3.39 34.75
N GLY A 391 4.58 -3.09 35.04
CA GLY A 391 3.46 -4.04 35.07
C GLY A 391 2.70 -4.16 33.74
N GLY A 392 3.16 -3.49 32.68
CA GLY A 392 2.41 -3.35 31.44
C GLY A 392 2.47 -4.56 30.50
N ALA A 393 1.66 -4.50 29.44
CA ALA A 393 1.54 -5.56 28.44
C ALA A 393 1.45 -5.03 27.01
N VAL A 394 1.97 -5.81 26.06
CA VAL A 394 1.70 -5.64 24.63
C VAL A 394 0.61 -6.62 24.22
N LEU A 395 -0.37 -6.15 23.47
CA LEU A 395 -1.35 -6.98 22.79
C LEU A 395 -1.24 -6.75 21.28
N MET A 396 -0.84 -7.78 20.53
CA MET A 396 -0.58 -7.68 19.09
C MET A 396 -1.45 -8.65 18.31
N ASN A 397 -2.21 -8.12 17.34
CA ASN A 397 -2.97 -8.93 16.39
C ASN A 397 -2.05 -9.44 15.28
N VAL A 398 -2.09 -10.74 15.00
CA VAL A 398 -1.38 -11.37 13.89
C VAL A 398 -2.34 -12.28 13.14
N TYR A 399 -2.43 -12.13 11.82
CA TYR A 399 -3.21 -13.02 10.97
C TYR A 399 -2.32 -14.16 10.46
N SER A 400 -2.44 -15.36 11.04
CA SER A 400 -1.58 -16.52 10.76
C SER A 400 -2.18 -17.81 11.35
N ALA A 401 -1.64 -18.96 10.97
CA ALA A 401 -1.84 -20.20 11.73
C ALA A 401 -0.85 -20.28 12.90
N ILE A 402 -1.03 -21.22 13.82
CA ILE A 402 -0.07 -21.46 14.92
C ILE A 402 1.03 -22.43 14.46
N LEU A 403 0.59 -23.55 13.89
CA LEU A 403 1.45 -24.62 13.39
C LEU A 403 1.49 -24.62 11.86
N GLY A 404 2.24 -25.56 11.30
CA GLY A 404 2.37 -25.73 9.86
C GLY A 404 3.18 -24.64 9.15
N PRO A 405 3.23 -24.72 7.81
CA PRO A 405 3.97 -23.76 6.99
C PRO A 405 3.45 -22.31 7.07
N GLU A 406 2.14 -22.14 7.26
CA GLU A 406 1.40 -20.88 7.34
C GLU A 406 1.63 -20.18 8.69
N GLY A 407 1.96 -20.94 9.74
CA GLY A 407 2.31 -20.39 11.05
C GLY A 407 3.75 -19.88 11.19
N ARG A 408 4.58 -19.97 10.14
CA ARG A 408 6.00 -19.56 10.22
C ARG A 408 6.19 -18.11 10.66
N PHE A 409 5.30 -17.21 10.22
CA PHE A 409 5.36 -15.81 10.63
C PHE A 409 5.05 -15.63 12.12
N LEU A 410 3.96 -16.22 12.62
CA LEU A 410 3.61 -16.15 14.04
C LEU A 410 4.72 -16.74 14.92
N ARG A 411 5.27 -17.91 14.56
CA ARG A 411 6.36 -18.53 15.33
C ARG A 411 7.61 -17.66 15.41
N ALA A 412 7.96 -16.95 14.33
CA ALA A 412 9.07 -16.00 14.34
C ALA A 412 8.79 -14.78 15.24
N VAL A 413 7.56 -14.26 15.21
CA VAL A 413 7.10 -13.16 16.09
C VAL A 413 7.16 -13.60 17.56
N ILE A 414 6.66 -14.80 17.88
CA ILE A 414 6.69 -15.36 19.24
C ILE A 414 8.12 -15.60 19.71
N ALA A 415 9.00 -16.12 18.85
CA ALA A 415 10.42 -16.25 19.17
C ALA A 415 11.05 -14.91 19.54
N GLY A 416 10.67 -13.81 18.89
CA GLY A 416 11.10 -12.45 19.23
C GLY A 416 10.52 -11.95 20.56
N PHE A 417 9.20 -12.06 20.75
CA PHE A 417 8.55 -11.68 22.01
C PHE A 417 9.14 -12.43 23.21
N SER A 418 9.37 -13.74 23.09
CA SER A 418 9.95 -14.56 24.16
C SER A 418 11.40 -14.20 24.53
N ARG A 419 12.10 -13.37 23.74
CA ARG A 419 13.43 -12.84 24.10
C ARG A 419 13.35 -11.60 25.00
N ILE A 420 12.21 -10.91 25.00
CA ILE A 420 12.04 -9.61 25.67
C ILE A 420 11.05 -9.71 26.83
N PHE A 421 9.98 -10.49 26.65
CA PHE A 421 8.89 -10.60 27.61
C PHE A 421 8.93 -11.98 28.29
N PRO A 422 8.93 -12.03 29.64
CA PRO A 422 8.95 -13.29 30.38
C PRO A 422 7.69 -14.14 30.19
N LEU A 423 6.56 -13.53 29.82
CA LEU A 423 5.28 -14.21 29.67
C LEU A 423 4.64 -13.81 28.33
N VAL A 424 4.31 -14.82 27.52
CA VAL A 424 3.69 -14.66 26.21
C VAL A 424 2.54 -15.67 26.09
N HIS A 425 1.33 -15.19 25.84
CA HIS A 425 0.13 -16.00 25.62
C HIS A 425 -0.41 -15.77 24.21
N LEU A 426 -1.06 -16.80 23.67
CA LEU A 426 -1.72 -16.79 22.37
C LEU A 426 -3.21 -17.04 22.55
N PHE A 427 -4.03 -16.30 21.81
CA PHE A 427 -5.49 -16.43 21.80
C PHE A 427 -5.99 -16.45 20.34
N PRO A 428 -6.16 -17.63 19.72
CA PRO A 428 -6.75 -17.75 18.40
C PRO A 428 -8.24 -17.38 18.47
N VAL A 429 -8.70 -16.51 17.57
CA VAL A 429 -9.98 -15.81 17.70
C VAL A 429 -11.17 -16.64 17.21
N GLN A 430 -11.00 -17.37 16.10
CA GLN A 430 -12.09 -18.03 15.39
C GLN A 430 -12.14 -19.53 15.69
N PHE A 431 -11.00 -20.21 15.59
CA PHE A 431 -10.85 -21.65 15.71
C PHE A 431 -9.79 -21.95 16.79
N PRO A 432 -10.14 -21.81 18.09
CA PRO A 432 -9.18 -21.95 19.19
C PRO A 432 -8.52 -23.34 19.25
N ASP A 433 -9.23 -24.37 18.79
CA ASP A 433 -8.77 -25.77 18.82
C ASP A 433 -8.05 -26.20 17.53
N ASP A 434 -8.04 -25.37 16.48
CA ASP A 434 -7.38 -25.66 15.22
C ASP A 434 -6.07 -24.86 15.08
N ALA A 435 -4.96 -25.54 15.31
CA ALA A 435 -3.62 -24.96 15.22
C ALA A 435 -3.19 -24.62 13.78
N HIS A 436 -3.81 -25.23 12.78
CA HIS A 436 -3.47 -25.08 11.36
C HIS A 436 -4.36 -24.08 10.64
N ALA A 437 -5.51 -23.73 11.22
CA ALA A 437 -6.38 -22.68 10.68
C ALA A 437 -5.69 -21.31 10.66
N VAL A 438 -5.72 -20.67 9.49
CA VAL A 438 -5.30 -19.28 9.33
C VAL A 438 -6.39 -18.37 9.89
N GLN A 439 -6.06 -17.62 10.94
CA GLN A 439 -7.01 -16.79 11.67
C GLN A 439 -6.31 -15.60 12.32
N ASN A 440 -7.09 -14.67 12.88
CA ASN A 440 -6.53 -13.71 13.83
C ASN A 440 -6.10 -14.46 15.10
N VAL A 441 -4.83 -14.32 15.47
CA VAL A 441 -4.26 -14.79 16.73
C VAL A 441 -3.79 -13.57 17.50
N LEU A 442 -4.37 -13.35 18.67
CA LEU A 442 -3.94 -12.27 19.55
C LEU A 442 -2.80 -12.75 20.44
N ILE A 443 -1.68 -12.03 20.40
CA ILE A 443 -0.53 -12.25 21.27
C ILE A 443 -0.66 -11.32 22.47
N VAL A 444 -0.52 -11.84 23.69
CA VAL A 444 -0.41 -11.03 24.91
C VAL A 444 0.96 -11.26 25.53
N ALA A 445 1.79 -10.22 25.58
CA ALA A 445 3.14 -10.28 26.13
C ALA A 445 3.30 -9.32 27.32
N ARG A 446 3.67 -9.86 28.49
CA ARG A 446 3.72 -9.14 29.77
C ARG A 446 5.16 -8.82 30.16
N LYS A 447 5.45 -7.58 30.55
CA LYS A 447 6.80 -7.12 30.92
C LYS A 447 7.30 -7.72 32.24
N LYS A 448 6.37 -7.96 33.18
CA LYS A 448 6.63 -8.66 34.44
C LYS A 448 5.84 -9.96 34.49
N GLY A 449 6.48 -11.03 34.92
CA GLY A 449 5.80 -12.30 35.20
C GLY A 449 4.61 -12.10 36.12
N ALA A 450 3.49 -12.74 35.80
CA ALA A 450 2.37 -12.88 36.71
C ALA A 450 2.44 -14.28 37.35
N GLY A 451 1.60 -14.52 38.37
CA GLY A 451 1.33 -15.89 38.84
C GLY A 451 0.78 -16.77 37.72
N PRO A 452 0.52 -18.07 37.99
CA PRO A 452 -0.04 -18.98 37.01
C PRO A 452 -1.33 -18.40 36.39
N PHE A 453 -1.43 -18.45 35.06
CA PHE A 453 -2.62 -18.01 34.35
C PHE A 453 -3.84 -18.81 34.82
N SER A 454 -4.92 -18.12 35.16
CA SER A 454 -6.21 -18.72 35.48
C SER A 454 -7.25 -18.38 34.42
N PRO A 455 -7.91 -19.36 33.79
CA PRO A 455 -8.93 -19.09 32.78
C PRO A 455 -10.20 -18.45 33.36
N GLY A 456 -10.36 -18.43 34.69
CA GLY A 456 -11.49 -17.82 35.37
C GLY A 456 -11.33 -16.31 35.56
N SER A 457 -12.35 -15.55 35.21
CA SER A 457 -12.50 -14.14 35.55
C SER A 457 -13.85 -13.92 36.27
N PRO A 458 -13.93 -13.05 37.29
CA PRO A 458 -15.21 -12.60 37.83
C PRO A 458 -16.07 -11.87 36.80
N ASP A 459 -15.46 -11.34 35.73
CA ASP A 459 -16.14 -10.72 34.60
C ASP A 459 -16.52 -11.80 33.55
N PRO A 460 -17.81 -12.15 33.40
CA PRO A 460 -18.26 -13.14 32.42
C PRO A 460 -17.90 -12.78 30.99
N PHE A 461 -17.74 -11.48 30.70
CA PHE A 461 -17.30 -11.00 29.38
C PHE A 461 -15.88 -11.49 29.06
N LEU A 462 -14.99 -11.54 30.05
CA LEU A 462 -13.59 -11.96 29.85
C LEU A 462 -13.42 -13.48 29.82
N THR A 463 -14.25 -14.23 30.55
CA THR A 463 -14.18 -15.70 30.62
C THR A 463 -14.24 -16.34 29.24
N GLY A 464 -15.11 -15.83 28.35
CA GLY A 464 -15.20 -16.32 26.97
C GLY A 464 -13.92 -16.09 26.15
N TYR A 465 -13.20 -14.99 26.36
CA TYR A 465 -11.93 -14.72 25.66
C TYR A 465 -10.76 -15.49 26.27
N LEU A 466 -10.75 -15.67 27.60
CA LEU A 466 -9.70 -16.40 28.30
C LEU A 466 -9.70 -17.90 27.95
N ALA A 467 -10.88 -18.46 27.67
CA ALA A 467 -11.03 -19.85 27.23
C ALA A 467 -10.33 -20.15 25.89
N HIS A 468 -10.09 -19.14 25.06
CA HIS A 468 -9.36 -19.28 23.79
C HIS A 468 -7.84 -19.36 23.97
N ARG A 469 -7.30 -19.36 25.20
CA ARG A 469 -5.86 -19.45 25.39
C ARG A 469 -5.33 -20.75 24.77
N TRP A 470 -4.41 -20.64 23.82
CA TRP A 470 -3.72 -21.78 23.25
C TRP A 470 -2.93 -22.53 24.34
N PRO A 471 -3.20 -23.83 24.57
CA PRO A 471 -2.56 -24.59 25.63
C PRO A 471 -1.22 -25.20 25.20
N GLY A 472 -1.03 -25.44 23.90
CA GLY A 472 0.12 -26.16 23.37
C GLY A 472 1.41 -25.34 23.31
N PRO A 473 2.58 -25.99 23.24
CA PRO A 473 3.84 -25.31 22.99
C PRO A 473 3.84 -24.72 21.57
N VAL A 474 4.55 -23.60 21.40
CA VAL A 474 4.83 -23.01 20.09
C VAL A 474 6.26 -23.39 19.68
N PRO A 475 6.47 -24.12 18.58
CA PRO A 475 7.81 -24.50 18.13
C PRO A 475 8.72 -23.29 17.92
N ARG A 476 10.01 -23.44 18.24
CA ARG A 476 11.07 -22.44 18.02
C ARG A 476 11.96 -22.83 16.83
N ASP A 477 11.32 -23.27 15.75
CA ASP A 477 11.91 -23.78 14.51
C ASP A 477 12.23 -22.66 13.48
N VAL A 478 11.87 -21.42 13.78
CA VAL A 478 12.05 -20.26 12.89
C VAL A 478 12.95 -19.23 13.58
N PRO A 479 13.92 -18.62 12.87
CA PRO A 479 14.76 -17.57 13.44
C PRO A 479 13.94 -16.33 13.83
N VAL A 480 14.43 -15.63 14.85
CA VAL A 480 13.90 -14.33 15.26
C VAL A 480 14.06 -13.32 14.13
N LEU A 481 13.03 -12.51 13.89
CA LEU A 481 13.08 -11.40 12.93
C LEU A 481 13.87 -10.24 13.52
N THR A 482 14.82 -9.70 12.76
CA THR A 482 15.59 -8.48 13.12
C THR A 482 15.40 -7.42 12.05
N ASP A 483 15.71 -6.16 12.37
CA ASP A 483 15.67 -5.07 11.39
C ASP A 483 16.56 -5.36 10.16
N ASP A 484 17.66 -6.10 10.33
CA ASP A 484 18.54 -6.59 9.26
C ASP A 484 17.92 -7.75 8.45
N LYS A 485 17.17 -8.65 9.11
CA LYS A 485 16.63 -9.87 8.48
C LYS A 485 15.22 -10.18 8.95
N ALA A 486 14.24 -9.64 8.21
CA ALA A 486 12.82 -9.90 8.43
C ALA A 486 12.12 -10.35 7.12
N PRO A 487 12.21 -11.63 6.72
CA PRO A 487 11.61 -12.13 5.47
C PRO A 487 10.09 -12.33 5.59
N VAL A 488 9.35 -11.31 6.07
CA VAL A 488 7.90 -11.33 6.34
C VAL A 488 7.11 -11.75 5.12
N ALA A 489 7.40 -11.17 3.95
CA ALA A 489 6.73 -11.50 2.70
C ALA A 489 6.96 -12.97 2.26
N ARG A 490 8.08 -13.58 2.65
CA ARG A 490 8.35 -15.01 2.37
C ARG A 490 7.54 -15.92 3.32
N TYR A 491 7.44 -15.56 4.60
CA TYR A 491 6.70 -16.36 5.57
C TYR A 491 5.19 -16.28 5.36
N LEU A 492 4.67 -15.11 5.01
CA LEU A 492 3.25 -14.92 4.69
C LEU A 492 2.89 -15.36 3.27
N GLY A 493 3.87 -15.62 2.40
CA GLY A 493 3.63 -15.92 0.99
C GLY A 493 2.76 -17.15 0.72
N LYS A 494 2.64 -18.10 1.67
CA LYS A 494 1.70 -19.22 1.56
C LYS A 494 0.26 -18.86 1.95
N ILE A 495 0.10 -18.15 3.06
CA ILE A 495 -1.20 -17.59 3.48
C ILE A 495 -1.80 -16.75 2.35
N LEU A 496 -0.96 -15.99 1.65
CA LEU A 496 -1.39 -15.15 0.53
C LEU A 496 -1.68 -15.92 -0.77
N ARG A 497 -1.32 -17.22 -0.88
CA ARG A 497 -1.57 -18.07 -2.05
C ARG A 497 -2.81 -18.96 -1.91
N GLU A 498 -3.13 -19.37 -0.68
CA GLU A 498 -4.22 -20.32 -0.38
C GLU A 498 -5.56 -19.60 -0.12
N MET A 499 -5.58 -18.26 -0.24
CA MET A 499 -6.74 -17.37 -0.10
C MET A 499 -6.91 -16.48 -1.33
#